data_AF-A0A0Q4BC32-F1
#
_entry.id   AF-A0A0Q4BC32-F1
#
_cell.length_a   1.000
_cell.length_b   1.000
_cell.length_c   1.000
_cell.angle_alpha   90.00
_cell.angle_beta   90.00
_cell.angle_gamma   90.00
#
_symmetry.space_group_name_H-M   'P 1'
#
loop_
_entity.id
_entity.type
_entity.pdbx_description
1 polymer ?
#
loop_
_entity_poly.entity_id
_entity_poly.type
_entity_poly.pdbx_seq_one_letter_code
_entity_poly.pdbx_strand_id
1 'polypeptide(L)'
;MTMARWRGSRGDVYWIEGDASSRSLRWRGYASALIAGGWLAFFILWLLFMADGLSIYRNMAIIFLSLVVAAALLGVLWASYGLGMGMRYAPRIMERPEFRDMRARIVATIAVWGAWAALLIVWLYFFADQLSGYQNAAVLIMSFIAAALATSLAWRRYMRDW
;
A
#
# COMPACT_ATOMS: atom_id res chain seq x y z
N MET A 1 -17.15 -14.16 -22.22
CA MET A 1 -16.89 -12.95 -21.41
C MET A 1 -17.49 -11.77 -22.17
N THR A 2 -18.59 -11.21 -21.69
CA THR A 2 -19.37 -10.18 -22.40
C THR A 2 -18.75 -8.81 -22.16
N MET A 3 -18.33 -8.09 -23.21
CA MET A 3 -17.82 -6.72 -23.09
C MET A 3 -18.92 -5.79 -22.56
N ALA A 4 -18.58 -4.87 -21.65
CA ALA A 4 -19.48 -3.81 -21.21
C ALA A 4 -19.88 -2.94 -22.42
N ARG A 5 -21.18 -2.72 -22.60
CA ARG A 5 -21.71 -2.00 -23.77
C ARG A 5 -21.76 -0.51 -23.43
N TRP A 6 -21.06 0.30 -24.21
CA TRP A 6 -21.15 1.76 -24.08
C TRP A 6 -22.38 2.26 -24.85
N ARG A 7 -23.31 2.93 -24.17
CA ARG A 7 -24.49 3.54 -24.82
C ARG A 7 -24.52 5.04 -24.47
N GLY A 8 -24.31 5.88 -25.48
CA GLY A 8 -24.40 7.33 -25.34
C GLY A 8 -25.85 7.80 -25.38
N SER A 9 -26.27 8.56 -24.38
CA SER A 9 -27.47 9.40 -24.47
C SER A 9 -27.13 10.66 -25.26
N ARG A 10 -28.06 11.17 -26.08
CA ARG A 10 -27.94 12.49 -26.72
C ARG A 10 -27.76 13.54 -25.61
N GLY A 11 -26.53 13.98 -25.39
CA GLY A 11 -26.14 14.89 -24.31
C GLY A 11 -25.06 14.26 -23.42
N ASP A 12 -23.83 14.21 -23.94
CA ASP A 12 -22.48 14.12 -23.32
C ASP A 12 -22.26 13.39 -21.98
N VAL A 13 -23.18 12.54 -21.53
CA VAL A 13 -23.00 11.69 -20.35
C VAL A 13 -22.85 10.25 -20.82
N TYR A 14 -21.61 9.77 -20.77
CA TYR A 14 -21.28 8.37 -20.98
C TYR A 14 -21.32 7.65 -19.63
N TRP A 15 -22.37 6.87 -19.36
CA TRP A 15 -22.36 5.92 -18.25
C TRP A 15 -22.02 4.52 -18.75
N ILE A 16 -21.35 3.75 -17.90
CA ILE A 16 -20.96 2.39 -18.24
C ILE A 16 -22.06 1.43 -17.80
N GLU A 17 -22.71 0.78 -18.75
CA GLU A 17 -23.62 -0.34 -18.45
C GLU A 17 -22.81 -1.56 -18.05
N GLY A 18 -22.79 -1.80 -16.75
CA GLY A 18 -22.16 -2.95 -16.13
C GLY A 18 -22.09 -2.69 -14.64
N ASP A 19 -23.04 -3.23 -13.88
CA ASP A 19 -23.02 -3.15 -12.43
C ASP A 19 -21.65 -3.61 -11.93
N ALA A 20 -20.85 -2.68 -11.39
CA ALA A 20 -19.90 -3.07 -10.36
C ALA A 20 -20.77 -3.65 -9.25
N SER A 21 -20.92 -4.98 -9.24
CA SER A 21 -21.96 -5.64 -8.43
C SER A 21 -21.91 -5.03 -7.04
N SER A 22 -22.98 -4.35 -6.62
CA SER A 22 -23.04 -3.64 -5.34
C SER A 22 -22.58 -4.53 -4.18
N ARG A 23 -22.83 -5.84 -4.29
CA ARG A 23 -22.32 -6.91 -3.42
C ARG A 23 -20.80 -6.95 -3.25
N SER A 24 -20.03 -6.85 -4.34
CA SER A 24 -18.55 -6.89 -4.37
C SER A 24 -17.93 -5.67 -3.67
N LEU A 25 -18.54 -4.50 -3.82
CA LEU A 25 -18.10 -3.28 -3.14
C LEU A 25 -18.46 -3.32 -1.65
N ARG A 26 -19.69 -3.75 -1.32
CA ARG A 26 -20.15 -3.92 0.07
C ARG A 26 -19.28 -4.89 0.87
N TRP A 27 -18.94 -6.05 0.29
CA TRP A 27 -18.04 -7.01 0.94
C TRP A 27 -16.68 -6.41 1.29
N ARG A 28 -16.08 -5.61 0.38
CA ARG A 28 -14.79 -4.95 0.65
C ARG A 28 -14.91 -3.88 1.72
N GLY A 29 -16.05 -3.19 1.78
CA GLY A 29 -16.38 -2.30 2.89
C GLY A 29 -16.36 -3.05 4.23
N TYR A 30 -17.08 -4.18 4.32
CA TYR A 30 -17.07 -5.02 5.52
C TYR A 30 -15.67 -5.57 5.85
N ALA A 31 -14.92 -6.06 4.86
CA ALA A 31 -13.58 -6.56 5.06
C ALA A 31 -12.62 -5.45 5.54
N SER A 32 -12.73 -4.23 5.01
CA SER A 32 -11.94 -3.08 5.47
C SER A 32 -12.29 -2.70 6.92
N ALA A 33 -13.59 -2.72 7.27
CA ALA A 33 -14.04 -2.48 8.63
C ALA A 33 -13.56 -3.56 9.61
N LEU A 34 -13.56 -4.83 9.20
CA LEU A 34 -13.02 -5.93 10.00
C LEU A 34 -11.51 -5.83 10.17
N ILE A 35 -10.76 -5.46 9.13
CA ILE A 35 -9.32 -5.23 9.22
C ILE A 35 -9.03 -4.07 10.18
N ALA A 36 -9.74 -2.96 10.05
CA ALA A 36 -9.57 -1.80 10.93
C ALA A 36 -9.95 -2.11 12.38
N GLY A 37 -11.08 -2.78 12.60
CA GLY A 37 -11.52 -3.20 13.93
C GLY A 37 -10.58 -4.23 14.57
N GLY A 38 -10.12 -5.21 13.79
CA GLY A 38 -9.14 -6.19 14.24
C GLY A 38 -7.78 -5.57 14.55
N TRP A 39 -7.33 -4.62 13.73
CA TRP A 39 -6.10 -3.85 14.00
C TRP A 39 -6.22 -3.01 15.27
N LEU A 40 -7.36 -2.33 15.49
CA LEU A 40 -7.60 -1.56 16.71
C LEU A 40 -7.66 -2.46 17.95
N ALA A 41 -8.33 -3.61 17.85
CA ALA A 41 -8.37 -4.60 18.93
C ALA A 41 -6.96 -5.12 19.26
N PHE A 42 -6.18 -5.49 18.24
CA PHE A 42 -4.76 -5.85 18.42
C PHE A 42 -3.99 -4.73 19.12
N PHE A 43 -4.13 -3.47 18.68
CA PHE A 43 -3.41 -2.34 19.25
C PHE A 43 -3.74 -2.12 20.73
N ILE A 44 -5.02 -2.18 21.08
CA ILE A 44 -5.47 -2.07 22.48
C ILE A 44 -4.91 -3.21 23.32
N LEU A 45 -5.06 -4.46 22.87
CA LEU A 45 -4.56 -5.64 23.60
C LEU A 45 -3.03 -5.60 23.75
N TRP A 46 -2.32 -5.16 22.71
CA TRP A 46 -0.88 -5.01 22.73
C TRP A 46 -0.44 -4.01 23.80
N LEU A 47 -1.05 -2.83 23.82
CA LEU A 47 -0.72 -1.77 24.78
C LEU A 47 -1.06 -2.18 26.22
N LEU A 48 -2.16 -2.89 26.45
CA LEU A 48 -2.59 -3.27 27.79
C LEU A 48 -1.79 -4.43 28.41
N PHE A 49 -1.32 -5.37 27.59
CA PHE A 49 -0.79 -6.65 28.10
C PHE A 49 0.67 -6.92 27.75
N MET A 50 1.18 -6.37 26.65
CA MET A 50 2.51 -6.76 26.13
C MET A 50 3.52 -5.62 26.15
N ALA A 51 3.07 -4.36 26.10
CA ALA A 51 3.95 -3.21 25.91
C ALA A 51 4.94 -2.99 27.07
N ASP A 52 4.52 -3.20 28.32
CA ASP A 52 5.34 -2.91 29.49
C ASP A 52 6.62 -3.77 29.57
N GLY A 53 6.62 -4.96 28.98
CA GLY A 53 7.76 -5.87 28.99
C GLY A 53 8.85 -5.54 27.96
N LEU A 54 8.66 -4.51 27.14
CA LEU A 54 9.52 -4.20 26.01
C LEU A 54 10.02 -2.75 26.07
N SER A 55 11.21 -2.53 25.49
CA SER A 55 11.71 -1.17 25.30
C SER A 55 10.79 -0.38 24.37
N ILE A 56 10.85 0.95 24.49
CA ILE A 56 10.07 1.85 23.62
C ILE A 56 10.32 1.56 22.14
N TYR A 57 11.56 1.27 21.74
CA TYR A 57 11.91 1.00 20.35
C TYR A 57 11.35 -0.33 19.85
N ARG A 58 11.36 -1.39 20.67
CA ARG A 58 10.73 -2.67 20.30
C ARG A 58 9.22 -2.54 20.18
N ASN A 59 8.58 -1.78 21.08
CA ASN A 59 7.16 -1.44 20.98
C ASN A 59 6.86 -0.68 19.69
N MET A 60 7.66 0.33 19.35
CA MET A 60 7.54 1.05 18.08
C MET A 60 7.70 0.11 16.87
N ALA A 61 8.66 -0.83 16.91
CA ALA A 61 8.86 -1.80 15.83
C ALA A 61 7.61 -2.66 15.58
N ILE A 62 6.97 -3.12 16.65
CA ILE A 62 5.80 -4.01 16.59
C ILE A 62 4.56 -3.26 16.13
N ILE A 63 4.36 -2.04 16.64
CA ILE A 63 3.28 -1.16 16.17
C ILE A 63 3.47 -0.86 14.69
N PHE A 64 4.69 -0.52 14.26
CA PHE A 64 4.98 -0.23 12.87
C PHE A 64 4.80 -1.46 11.96
N LEU A 65 5.25 -2.65 12.40
CA LEU A 65 4.99 -3.91 11.71
C LEU A 65 3.48 -4.16 11.55
N SER A 66 2.69 -3.93 12.60
CA SER A 66 1.23 -4.11 12.53
C SER A 66 0.57 -3.18 11.50
N LEU A 67 1.04 -1.94 11.38
CA LEU A 67 0.59 -0.98 10.38
C LEU A 67 0.95 -1.44 8.97
N VAL A 68 2.17 -1.93 8.76
CA VAL A 68 2.61 -2.48 7.47
C VAL A 68 1.74 -3.68 7.06
N VAL A 69 1.43 -4.58 7.99
CA VAL A 69 0.54 -5.73 7.74
C VAL A 69 -0.88 -5.25 7.39
N ALA A 70 -1.45 -4.31 8.16
CA ALA A 70 -2.77 -3.77 7.87
C ALA A 70 -2.84 -3.08 6.50
N ALA A 71 -1.82 -2.27 6.18
CA ALA A 71 -1.69 -1.61 4.88
C ALA A 71 -1.54 -2.62 3.74
N ALA A 72 -0.79 -3.70 3.92
CA ALA A 72 -0.65 -4.77 2.94
C ALA A 72 -1.97 -5.50 2.69
N LEU A 73 -2.71 -5.84 3.75
CA LEU A 73 -4.03 -6.49 3.64
C LEU A 73 -5.03 -5.61 2.88
N LEU A 74 -5.11 -4.32 3.23
CA LEU A 74 -5.95 -3.35 2.52
C LEU A 74 -5.48 -3.15 1.08
N GLY A 75 -4.17 -3.04 0.87
CA GLY A 75 -3.55 -2.90 -0.44
C GLY A 75 -3.95 -4.04 -1.38
N VAL A 76 -3.84 -5.29 -0.93
CA VAL A 76 -4.24 -6.48 -1.72
C VAL A 76 -5.75 -6.47 -2.01
N LEU A 77 -6.57 -6.16 -1.01
CA LEU A 77 -8.04 -6.13 -1.12
C LEU A 77 -8.50 -5.13 -2.20
N TRP A 78 -7.89 -3.95 -2.23
CA TRP A 78 -8.26 -2.87 -3.15
C TRP A 78 -7.53 -2.93 -4.50
N ALA A 79 -6.27 -3.35 -4.54
CA ALA A 79 -5.53 -3.53 -5.78
C ALA A 79 -6.18 -4.60 -6.67
N SER A 80 -6.61 -5.73 -6.10
CA SER A 80 -7.32 -6.78 -6.86
C SER A 80 -8.61 -6.26 -7.50
N TYR A 81 -9.33 -5.37 -6.81
CA TYR A 81 -10.52 -4.72 -7.35
C TYR A 81 -10.20 -3.74 -8.47
N GLY A 82 -9.25 -2.83 -8.26
CA GLY A 82 -8.85 -1.84 -9.25
C GLY A 82 -8.36 -2.48 -10.56
N LEU A 83 -7.57 -3.55 -10.45
CA LEU A 83 -7.12 -4.34 -11.59
C LEU A 83 -8.30 -5.01 -12.31
N GLY A 84 -9.24 -5.60 -11.57
CA GLY A 84 -10.43 -6.21 -12.13
C GLY A 84 -11.35 -5.21 -12.85
N MET A 85 -11.49 -3.99 -12.30
CA MET A 85 -12.26 -2.92 -12.93
C MET A 85 -11.61 -2.46 -14.24
N GLY A 86 -10.31 -2.18 -14.25
CA GLY A 86 -9.68 -1.70 -15.49
C GLY A 86 -9.62 -2.77 -16.59
N MET A 87 -9.55 -4.07 -16.25
CA MET A 87 -9.70 -5.15 -17.24
C MET A 87 -11.08 -5.17 -17.90
N ARG A 88 -12.15 -4.77 -17.17
CA ARG A 88 -13.52 -4.74 -17.70
C ARG A 88 -13.79 -3.53 -18.58
N TYR A 89 -13.26 -2.37 -18.18
CA TYR A 89 -13.64 -1.08 -18.78
C TYR A 89 -12.62 -0.51 -19.75
N ALA A 90 -11.34 -0.88 -19.61
CA ALA A 90 -10.26 -0.43 -20.48
C ALA A 90 -9.28 -1.56 -20.83
N PRO A 91 -9.75 -2.70 -21.37
CA PRO A 91 -8.87 -3.84 -21.68
C PRO A 91 -7.76 -3.46 -22.66
N ARG A 92 -8.06 -2.61 -23.66
CA ARG A 92 -7.06 -2.12 -24.63
C ARG A 92 -5.95 -1.30 -23.99
N ILE A 93 -6.23 -0.58 -22.89
CA ILE A 93 -5.20 0.18 -22.15
C ILE A 93 -4.36 -0.80 -21.31
N MET A 94 -5.02 -1.78 -20.69
CA MET A 94 -4.38 -2.83 -19.88
C MET A 94 -3.41 -3.71 -20.69
N GLU A 95 -3.63 -3.85 -22.00
CA GLU A 95 -2.78 -4.63 -22.91
C GLU A 95 -1.57 -3.85 -23.46
N ARG A 96 -1.51 -2.52 -23.27
CA ARG A 96 -0.39 -1.72 -23.81
C ARG A 96 0.93 -2.05 -23.11
N PRO A 97 2.06 -2.09 -23.84
CA PRO A 97 3.39 -2.24 -23.23
C PRO A 97 3.67 -1.20 -22.16
N GLU A 98 3.27 0.06 -22.38
CA GLU A 98 3.40 1.17 -21.43
C GLU A 98 2.77 0.88 -20.07
N PHE A 99 1.64 0.17 -20.06
CA PHE A 99 0.95 -0.17 -18.84
C PHE A 99 1.64 -1.32 -18.08
N ARG A 100 2.29 -2.25 -18.79
CA ARG A 100 3.16 -3.27 -18.16
C ARG A 100 4.36 -2.61 -17.48
N ASP A 101 4.99 -1.65 -18.15
CA ASP A 101 6.11 -0.87 -17.58
C ASP A 101 5.68 -0.06 -16.36
N MET A 102 4.51 0.58 -16.42
CA MET A 102 3.91 1.29 -15.29
C MET A 102 3.68 0.36 -14.09
N ARG A 103 3.08 -0.83 -14.33
CA ARG A 103 2.89 -1.85 -13.29
C ARG A 103 4.21 -2.30 -12.67
N ALA A 104 5.22 -2.59 -13.50
CA ALA A 104 6.53 -3.00 -13.01
C ALA A 104 7.15 -1.94 -12.09
N ARG A 105 7.00 -0.65 -12.42
CA ARG A 105 7.48 0.46 -11.58
C ARG A 105 6.68 0.64 -10.29
N ILE A 106 5.36 0.48 -10.34
CA ILE A 106 4.52 0.49 -9.14
C ILE A 106 4.95 -0.65 -8.21
N VAL A 107 5.13 -1.87 -8.73
CA VAL A 107 5.60 -3.03 -7.95
C VAL A 107 7.00 -2.77 -7.39
N ALA A 108 7.93 -2.22 -8.20
CA ALA A 108 9.26 -1.86 -7.74
C ALA A 108 9.22 -0.81 -6.62
N THR A 109 8.35 0.18 -6.73
CA THR A 109 8.16 1.22 -5.69
C THR A 109 7.63 0.60 -4.40
N ILE A 110 6.60 -0.25 -4.49
CA ILE A 110 6.06 -0.99 -3.33
C ILE A 110 7.15 -1.86 -2.69
N ALA A 111 7.97 -2.54 -3.50
CA ALA A 111 9.06 -3.37 -3.01
C ALA A 111 10.15 -2.55 -2.30
N VAL A 112 10.54 -1.38 -2.84
CA VAL A 112 11.51 -0.47 -2.22
C VAL A 112 11.01 0.00 -0.85
N TRP A 113 9.77 0.49 -0.78
CA TRP A 113 9.20 0.97 0.48
C TRP A 113 8.92 -0.17 1.48
N GLY A 114 8.55 -1.36 1.00
CA GLY A 114 8.42 -2.56 1.83
C GLY A 114 9.77 -3.01 2.42
N ALA A 115 10.83 -3.00 1.61
CA ALA A 115 12.19 -3.30 2.07
C ALA A 115 12.69 -2.26 3.08
N TRP A 116 12.42 -0.97 2.85
CA TRP A 116 12.73 0.09 3.81
C TRP A 116 11.97 -0.10 5.13
N ALA A 117 10.67 -0.42 5.08
CA ALA A 117 9.89 -0.69 6.28
C ALA A 117 10.42 -1.90 7.06
N ALA A 118 10.76 -2.99 6.36
CA ALA A 118 11.38 -4.17 6.96
C ALA A 118 12.73 -3.85 7.62
N LEU A 119 13.58 -3.06 6.94
CA LEU A 119 14.83 -2.57 7.49
C LEU A 119 14.61 -1.79 8.79
N LEU A 120 13.64 -0.87 8.82
CA LEU A 120 13.33 -0.12 10.03
C LEU A 120 12.80 -0.99 11.16
N ILE A 121 11.94 -1.97 10.86
CA ILE A 121 11.42 -2.90 11.87
C ILE A 121 12.57 -3.69 12.50
N VAL A 122 13.46 -4.24 11.68
CA VAL A 122 14.65 -4.96 12.15
C VAL A 122 15.57 -4.02 12.94
N TRP A 123 15.80 -2.81 12.46
CA TRP A 123 16.61 -1.81 13.13
C TRP A 123 16.07 -1.46 14.53
N LEU A 124 14.79 -1.09 14.61
CA LEU A 124 14.11 -0.71 15.84
C LEU A 124 14.09 -1.86 16.85
N TYR A 125 13.92 -3.10 16.39
CA TYR A 125 13.80 -4.24 17.28
C TYR A 125 15.15 -4.70 17.85
N PHE A 126 16.22 -4.70 17.04
CA PHE A 126 17.49 -5.31 17.42
C PHE A 126 18.60 -4.31 17.79
N PHE A 127 18.59 -3.09 17.22
CA PHE A 127 19.75 -2.19 17.28
C PHE A 127 19.45 -0.86 17.96
N ALA A 128 18.21 -0.36 17.90
CA ALA A 128 17.89 0.99 18.35
C ALA A 128 18.13 1.24 19.85
N ASP A 129 18.02 0.20 20.70
CA ASP A 129 18.28 0.30 22.15
C ASP A 129 19.73 0.71 22.48
N GLN A 130 20.69 0.49 21.55
CA GLN A 130 22.11 0.80 21.75
C GLN A 130 22.49 2.23 21.39
N LEU A 131 21.54 3.01 20.86
CA LEU A 131 21.79 4.33 20.30
C LEU A 131 20.94 5.38 20.99
N SER A 132 21.47 6.60 21.03
CA SER A 132 20.67 7.76 21.47
C SER A 132 19.52 8.03 20.50
N GLY A 133 18.48 8.72 21.00
CA GLY A 133 17.35 9.14 20.16
C GLY A 133 17.77 9.95 18.93
N TYR A 134 18.79 10.81 19.05
CA TYR A 134 19.32 11.58 17.92
C TYR A 134 20.01 10.70 16.87
N GLN A 135 20.79 9.70 17.31
CA GLN A 135 21.43 8.75 16.39
C GLN A 135 20.38 7.90 15.66
N ASN A 136 19.36 7.42 16.39
CA ASN A 136 18.23 6.72 15.78
C ASN A 136 17.47 7.59 14.77
N ALA A 137 17.25 8.87 15.08
CA ALA A 137 16.64 9.82 14.15
C ALA A 137 17.50 10.04 12.90
N ALA A 138 18.83 10.13 13.04
CA ALA A 138 19.74 10.25 11.91
C ALA A 138 19.65 9.03 10.98
N VAL A 139 19.64 7.81 11.54
CA VAL A 139 19.49 6.57 10.75
C VAL A 139 18.16 6.53 10.00
N LEU A 140 17.07 6.96 10.66
CA LEU A 140 15.76 7.06 10.03
C LEU A 140 15.78 8.02 8.84
N ILE A 141 16.32 9.23 9.01
CA ILE A 141 16.39 10.25 7.96
C ILE A 141 17.26 9.76 6.79
N MET A 142 18.45 9.22 7.07
CA MET A 142 19.37 8.74 6.04
C MET A 142 18.77 7.58 5.22
N SER A 143 18.14 6.60 5.89
CA SER A 143 17.49 5.48 5.20
C SER A 143 16.28 5.93 4.38
N PHE A 144 15.50 6.90 4.87
CA PHE A 144 14.39 7.47 4.14
C PHE A 144 14.84 8.20 2.88
N ILE A 145 15.89 9.04 2.98
CA ILE A 145 16.49 9.71 1.82
C ILE A 145 16.95 8.68 0.79
N ALA A 146 17.62 7.61 1.22
CA ALA A 146 18.05 6.54 0.32
C ALA A 146 16.87 5.88 -0.43
N ALA A 147 15.78 5.54 0.27
CA ALA A 147 14.58 4.97 -0.35
C ALA A 147 13.88 5.94 -1.31
N ALA A 148 13.80 7.23 -0.94
CA ALA A 148 13.23 8.28 -1.75
C ALA A 148 14.05 8.55 -3.03
N LEU A 149 15.39 8.52 -2.93
CA LEU A 149 16.30 8.62 -4.07
C LEU A 149 16.16 7.40 -4.99
N ALA A 150 16.13 6.19 -4.44
CA ALA A 150 15.92 4.97 -5.22
C ALA A 150 14.59 5.02 -5.99
N THR A 151 13.52 5.48 -5.34
CA THR A 151 12.22 5.68 -5.99
C THR A 151 12.30 6.74 -7.09
N SER A 152 12.86 7.91 -6.79
CA SER A 152 13.03 9.00 -7.77
C SER A 152 13.80 8.56 -9.02
N LEU A 153 14.86 7.78 -8.84
CA LEU A 153 15.64 7.21 -9.94
C LEU A 153 14.83 6.21 -10.76
N ALA A 154 14.00 5.38 -10.12
CA ALA A 154 13.09 4.46 -10.80
C ALA A 154 12.06 5.20 -11.68
N TRP A 155 11.71 6.44 -11.36
CA TRP A 155 10.75 7.27 -12.12
C TRP A 155 11.39 8.32 -13.03
N ARG A 156 12.72 8.50 -12.99
CA ARG A 156 13.46 9.57 -13.71
C ARG A 156 13.21 9.66 -15.22
N ARG A 157 12.91 8.54 -15.89
CA ARG A 157 12.61 8.56 -17.34
C ARG A 157 11.27 9.26 -17.62
N TYR A 158 10.24 8.97 -16.82
CA TYR A 158 8.89 9.50 -17.05
C TYR A 158 8.79 10.99 -16.73
N MET A 159 9.50 11.46 -15.70
CA MET A 159 9.53 12.89 -15.35
C MET A 159 10.28 13.77 -16.36
N ARG A 160 11.06 13.20 -17.28
CA ARG A 160 11.74 13.96 -18.33
C ARG A 160 10.89 14.19 -19.58
N ASP A 161 9.82 13.41 -19.73
CA ASP A 161 8.95 13.42 -20.91
C ASP A 161 7.65 14.21 -20.65
N TRP A 162 7.54 14.89 -19.50
CA TRP A 162 6.49 15.84 -19.13
C TRP A 162 6.99 17.27 -19.27
#